data_AF-A6NXK6-F1
#
_entry.id   AF-A6NXK6-F1
#
_cell.length_a   1.000
_cell.length_b   1.000
_cell.length_c   1.000
_cell.angle_alpha   90.00
_cell.angle_beta   90.00
_cell.angle_gamma   90.00
#
_symmetry.space_group_name_H-M   'P 1'
#
loop_
_entity.id
_entity.type
_entity.pdbx_description
1 polymer ?
#
loop_
_entity_poly.entity_id
_entity_poly.type
_entity_poly.pdbx_seq_one_letter_code
_entity_poly.pdbx_strand_id
1 'polypeptide(L)' 'MKGNIEERACQLALYIIENRTTVRGAARKFGISKSTVHMEVIN' A
#
# COMPACT_ATOMS: atom_id res chain seq x y z
N MET A 1 -6.63 14.69 -8.51
CA MET A 1 -5.50 14.29 -7.65
C MET A 1 -5.34 12.76 -7.67
N LYS A 2 -5.12 12.15 -8.86
CA LYS A 2 -4.53 10.81 -8.90
C LYS A 2 -3.04 11.03 -8.78
N GLY A 3 -2.50 10.95 -7.55
CA GLY A 3 -1.06 10.79 -7.39
C GLY A 3 -0.60 9.62 -8.25
N ASN A 4 0.58 9.72 -8.84
CA ASN A 4 1.05 8.72 -9.80
C ASN A 4 1.00 7.33 -9.13
N ILE A 5 0.56 6.29 -9.84
CA ILE A 5 0.37 4.94 -9.24
C ILE A 5 1.66 4.47 -8.56
N GLU A 6 2.80 4.81 -9.17
CA GLU A 6 4.15 4.57 -8.64
C GLU A 6 4.38 5.23 -7.27
N GLU A 7 3.95 6.47 -7.10
CA GLU A 7 4.09 7.20 -5.83
C GLU A 7 3.28 6.53 -4.72
N ARG A 8 2.07 6.07 -5.04
CA ARG A 8 1.22 5.33 -4.10
C ARG A 8 1.85 3.99 -3.72
N ALA A 9 2.40 3.27 -4.70
CA ALA A 9 3.10 2.01 -4.47
C ALA A 9 4.31 2.21 -3.54
N CYS A 10 5.13 3.23 -3.79
CA CYS A 10 6.26 3.59 -2.93
C CYS A 10 5.82 3.92 -1.50
N GLN A 11 4.76 4.72 -1.32
CA GLN A 11 4.23 5.06 0.00
C GLN A 11 3.70 3.84 0.76
N LEU A 12 2.99 2.94 0.07
CA LEU A 12 2.49 1.69 0.66
C LEU A 12 3.65 0.77 1.08
N ALA A 13 4.65 0.60 0.21
CA ALA A 13 5.82 -0.21 0.49
C ALA A 13 6.63 0.33 1.68
N LEU A 14 6.89 1.65 1.70
CA LEU A 14 7.57 2.32 2.79
C LEU A 14 6.84 2.09 4.12
N TYR A 15 5.52 2.33 4.15
CA TYR A 15 4.71 2.13 5.36
C TYR A 15 4.76 0.68 5.85
N ILE A 16 4.67 -0.30 4.94
CA ILE A 16 4.76 -1.73 5.27
C ILE A 16 6.07 -2.06 5.97
N ILE A 17 7.19 -1.57 5.42
CA ILE A 17 8.54 -1.82 5.95
C ILE A 17 8.74 -1.12 7.31
N GLU A 18 8.46 0.19 7.38
CA GLU A 18 8.68 0.99 8.59
C GLU A 18 7.86 0.49 9.78
N ASN A 19 6.62 0.06 9.54
CA ASN A 19 5.71 -0.37 10.58
C ASN A 19 5.71 -1.89 10.80
N ARG A 20 6.53 -2.64 10.05
CA ARG A 20 6.55 -4.12 10.04
C ARG A 20 5.14 -4.72 9.99
N THR A 21 4.27 -4.11 9.19
CA THR A 21 2.86 -4.50 9.12
C THR A 21 2.62 -5.45 7.95
N THR A 22 1.50 -6.15 7.98
CA THR A 22 1.03 -6.93 6.83
C THR A 22 0.32 -6.04 5.80
N VAL A 23 0.20 -6.52 4.56
CA VAL A 23 -0.65 -5.92 3.51
C VAL A 23 -2.09 -5.67 3.98
N ARG A 24 -2.64 -6.53 4.86
CA ARG A 24 -3.98 -6.31 5.44
C ARG A 24 -4.00 -5.13 6.42
N GLY A 25 -2.93 -4.95 7.19
CA GLY A 25 -2.80 -3.79 8.08
C GLY A 25 -2.65 -2.48 7.31
N ALA A 26 -1.85 -2.48 6.24
CA ALA A 26 -1.74 -1.33 5.35
C ALA A 26 -3.09 -0.99 4.69
N ALA A 27 -3.80 -1.99 4.16
CA ALA A 27 -5.13 -1.80 3.56
C ALA A 27 -6.12 -1.08 4.52
N ARG A 28 -6.15 -1.50 5.79
CA ARG A 28 -6.97 -0.84 6.82
C ARG A 28 -6.53 0.60 7.09
N LYS A 29 -5.22 0.87 7.17
CA LYS A 29 -4.67 2.21 7.41
C LYS A 29 -5.00 3.18 6.29
N PHE A 30 -4.89 2.74 5.04
CA PHE A 30 -5.08 3.55 3.84
C PHE A 30 -6.53 3.55 3.33
N GLY A 31 -7.44 2.84 3.99
CA GLY A 31 -8.86 2.80 3.59
C GLY A 31 -9.11 2.16 2.23
N ILE A 32 -8.23 1.24 1.81
CA ILE A 32 -8.31 0.54 0.51
C ILE A 32 -8.44 -0.97 0.72
N SER A 33 -8.81 -1.68 -0.34
CA SER A 33 -8.92 -3.13 -0.27
C SER A 33 -7.55 -3.80 -0.20
N LYS A 34 -7.48 -4.99 0.41
CA LYS A 34 -6.24 -5.80 0.43
C LYS A 34 -5.76 -6.10 -1.00
N SER A 35 -6.67 -6.41 -1.93
CA SER A 35 -6.31 -6.70 -3.32
C SER A 35 -5.74 -5.49 -4.04
N THR A 36 -6.22 -4.27 -3.72
CA THR A 36 -5.61 -3.03 -4.21
C THR A 36 -4.15 -2.93 -3.76
N VAL A 37 -3.87 -3.09 -2.46
CA VAL A 37 -2.47 -3.08 -1.96
C VAL A 37 -1.62 -4.16 -2.65
N HIS A 38 -2.18 -5.35 -2.83
CA HIS A 38 -1.47 -6.47 -3.44
C HIS A 38 -1.15 -6.22 -4.92
N MET A 39 -2.08 -5.63 -5.67
CA MET A 39 -1.88 -5.30 -7.08
C MET A 39 -0.84 -4.21 -7.28
N GLU A 40 -0.64 -3.33 -6.29
CA GLU A 40 0.26 -2.18 -6.42
C GLU A 40 1.66 -2.40 -5.86
N VAL A 41 1.82 -3.33 -4.92
CA VAL A 41 3.09 -3.56 -4.22
C VAL A 41 3.72 -4.89 -4.61
N ILE A 42 2.93 -5.86 -5.10
CA ILE A 42 3.40 -7.23 -5.34
C ILE A 42 3.34 -7.63 -6.82
N ASN A 43 2.33 -7.16 -7.57
CA ASN A 43 2.25 -7.37 -9.02
C ASN A 43 3.01 -6.27 -9.77
#